data_AF-A0A9P3LS99-F1
#
_entry.id   AF-A0A9P3LS99-F1
#
_cell.length_a   1.000
_cell.length_b   1.000
_cell.length_c   1.000
_cell.angle_alpha   90.00
_cell.angle_beta   90.00
_cell.angle_gamma   90.00
#
_symmetry.space_group_name_H-M   'P 1'
#
loop_
_entity.id
_entity.type
_entity.pdbx_description
1 polymer ?
#
loop_
_entity_poly.entity_id
_entity_poly.type
_entity_poly.pdbx_seq_one_letter_code
_entity_poly.pdbx_strand_id
1 'polypeptide(L)'
;MSSASEAVHKRKASDSEDLHALESSANHDSKKARKEEKQHAEDCEDPECDGCAEGEIVLQFETTPSAVELFQMAREEAAKSSSSSSHADQAGSGGGMSRMAKALFDKAIEEFEAYDKAHAHIELNDGTEVAGKVLETKVQHAACVLAVGNLMPSTEMVQEGVRMFEDLKKQTKGENGNVLVGLGIAEISQARDCRRLAMETLTANEDEDEDEPSEEQQKAAAVVGKKEKDLAGRALKSFTTGLSLLKTKLPESSFAEESVRAAQELEEYGVSLDPVLNRDLAVSVLDQAIKHIEDAQSIKAELVDENADILTIYGSCVFSKARLATHKNDDSVAKPLLDKAIEILVKAEGMQDEEGDYKTLETLGQAYLMSSVLTDDEDLIMEAYDAATERLSRALEMNPDNESLRQQVEAMEGGDDGEDYGEFSGDEGENDEGDEDGGEDEDEDDA
;
A
#
# COMPACT_ATOMS: atom_id res chain seq x y z
N MET A 1 -44.16 31.07 45.65
CA MET A 1 -45.17 30.67 46.65
C MET A 1 -45.15 29.15 46.74
N SER A 2 -45.11 28.60 47.96
CA SER A 2 -44.98 27.18 48.37
C SER A 2 -43.61 26.53 48.14
N SER A 3 -42.72 26.40 49.14
CA SER A 3 -42.70 25.49 50.33
C SER A 3 -42.26 24.06 49.93
N ALA A 4 -41.04 23.57 50.18
CA ALA A 4 -40.32 23.23 51.44
C ALA A 4 -40.49 21.75 51.90
N SER A 5 -39.38 20.99 51.91
CA SER A 5 -38.94 19.96 52.91
C SER A 5 -37.72 19.20 52.32
N GLU A 6 -36.46 19.27 52.78
CA GLU A 6 -35.81 18.90 54.06
C GLU A 6 -35.94 17.44 54.54
N ALA A 7 -34.82 16.70 54.48
CA ALA A 7 -34.27 15.72 55.45
C ALA A 7 -32.90 15.25 54.87
N VAL A 8 -31.70 15.52 55.37
CA VAL A 8 -31.03 15.34 56.69
C VAL A 8 -31.07 13.91 57.22
N HIS A 9 -29.94 13.18 57.07
CA HIS A 9 -29.43 12.28 58.11
C HIS A 9 -27.90 12.28 58.19
N LYS A 10 -27.41 12.20 59.43
CA LYS A 10 -26.07 12.49 59.94
C LYS A 10 -25.42 11.20 60.49
N ARG A 11 -24.11 11.08 60.26
CA ARG A 11 -23.01 10.64 61.18
C ARG A 11 -22.93 9.21 61.73
N LYS A 12 -21.75 8.57 61.56
CA LYS A 12 -20.66 8.27 62.55
C LYS A 12 -19.76 7.17 61.93
N ALA A 13 -18.43 7.25 61.79
CA ALA A 13 -17.30 7.53 62.70
C ALA A 13 -16.97 6.41 63.71
N SER A 14 -15.85 5.69 63.47
CA SER A 14 -14.86 5.11 64.42
C SER A 14 -13.79 4.38 63.57
N ASP A 15 -12.53 4.84 63.49
CA ASP A 15 -11.38 4.54 64.41
C ASP A 15 -10.95 3.05 64.34
N SER A 16 -9.69 2.63 64.37
CA SER A 16 -8.34 3.21 64.38
C SER A 16 -7.34 2.02 64.32
N GLU A 17 -6.08 2.30 63.95
CA GLU A 17 -4.85 1.53 64.30
C GLU A 17 -4.67 0.13 63.64
N ASP A 18 -3.56 -0.18 62.96
CA ASP A 18 -2.23 -0.29 63.55
C ASP A 18 -1.09 0.11 62.59
N LEU A 19 -0.14 0.83 63.18
CA LEU A 19 1.22 1.07 62.71
C LEU A 19 2.13 -0.08 63.19
N HIS A 20 3.04 -0.56 62.34
CA HIS A 20 4.41 -0.79 62.79
C HIS A 20 5.40 -0.73 61.61
N ALA A 21 6.32 0.20 61.76
CA ALA A 21 7.49 0.44 60.93
C ALA A 21 8.65 -0.50 61.28
N LEU A 22 9.63 -0.57 60.38
CA LEU A 22 11.09 -0.34 60.56
C LEU A 22 11.84 -1.07 59.42
N GLU A 23 12.50 -0.33 58.53
CA GLU A 23 13.98 -0.17 58.45
C GLU A 23 14.71 -1.45 58.03
N SER A 24 15.77 -1.50 57.23
CA SER A 24 16.56 -0.59 56.40
C SER A 24 17.61 -1.52 55.74
N SER A 25 18.20 -1.13 54.62
CA SER A 25 19.65 -1.26 54.34
C SER A 25 19.89 -1.31 52.83
N ALA A 26 20.51 -0.24 52.32
CA ALA A 26 21.30 -0.30 51.11
C ALA A 26 22.56 -1.15 51.34
N ASN A 27 23.04 -1.85 50.32
CA ASN A 27 24.45 -1.91 49.92
C ASN A 27 24.61 -2.60 48.55
N HIS A 28 25.41 -1.95 47.71
CA HIS A 28 26.08 -2.46 46.51
C HIS A 28 26.82 -3.78 46.77
N ASP A 29 26.83 -4.73 45.82
CA ASP A 29 27.98 -4.97 44.93
C ASP A 29 27.85 -6.24 44.04
N SER A 30 28.14 -6.05 42.76
CA SER A 30 28.96 -6.90 41.88
C SER A 30 28.65 -8.40 41.63
N LYS A 31 28.37 -8.68 40.34
CA LYS A 31 28.81 -9.82 39.51
C LYS A 31 28.38 -11.24 39.93
N LYS A 32 27.48 -11.83 39.13
CA LYS A 32 27.66 -13.17 38.57
C LYS A 32 26.87 -13.32 37.26
N ALA A 33 27.60 -13.34 36.16
CA ALA A 33 27.14 -13.91 34.90
C ALA A 33 26.73 -15.37 35.16
N ARG A 34 25.48 -15.69 34.84
CA ARG A 34 24.96 -17.06 34.86
C ARG A 34 24.13 -17.25 33.60
N LYS A 35 24.76 -17.92 32.63
CA LYS A 35 24.20 -18.79 31.59
C LYS A 35 22.70 -18.59 31.30
N GLU A 36 22.42 -17.96 30.17
CA GLU A 36 21.09 -17.82 29.57
C GLU A 36 20.41 -19.19 29.49
N GLU A 37 19.38 -19.40 30.30
CA GLU A 37 18.37 -20.41 30.07
C GLU A 37 17.42 -19.82 29.00
N LYS A 38 17.36 -20.45 27.83
CA LYS A 38 16.37 -20.12 26.80
C LYS A 38 14.98 -20.22 27.44
N GLN A 39 14.25 -19.11 27.50
CA GLN A 39 12.91 -19.06 28.08
C GLN A 39 11.91 -19.59 27.04
N HIS A 40 11.20 -20.65 27.39
CA HIS A 40 10.05 -21.16 26.64
C HIS A 40 8.77 -20.85 27.43
N ALA A 41 7.63 -20.74 26.76
CA ALA A 41 6.32 -20.82 27.43
C ALA A 41 6.20 -22.17 28.18
N GLU A 42 5.51 -22.20 29.33
CA GLU A 42 5.42 -23.39 30.19
C GLU A 42 4.85 -24.64 29.48
N ASP A 43 4.15 -24.43 28.36
CA ASP A 43 3.48 -25.47 27.57
C ASP A 43 4.23 -25.82 26.26
N CYS A 44 5.46 -25.34 26.05
CA CYS A 44 6.24 -25.73 24.87
C CYS A 44 6.88 -27.12 25.05
N GLU A 45 6.41 -28.09 24.26
CA GLU A 45 6.96 -29.45 24.21
C GLU A 45 7.97 -29.65 23.06
N ASP A 46 8.28 -28.61 22.27
CA ASP A 46 9.19 -28.71 21.13
C ASP A 46 10.67 -28.53 21.57
N PRO A 47 11.50 -29.59 21.50
CA PRO A 47 12.90 -29.54 21.90
C PRO A 47 13.81 -28.76 20.93
N GLU A 48 13.32 -28.41 19.73
CA GLU A 48 14.04 -27.58 18.76
C GLU A 48 13.54 -26.12 18.73
N CYS A 49 12.57 -25.75 19.59
CA CYS A 49 12.13 -24.36 19.69
C CYS A 49 13.27 -23.46 20.21
N ASP A 50 13.76 -22.51 19.40
CA ASP A 50 14.83 -21.60 19.80
C ASP A 50 14.37 -20.32 20.54
N GLY A 51 13.08 -20.18 20.86
CA GLY A 51 12.56 -19.02 21.61
C GLY A 51 11.07 -18.73 21.44
N CYS A 52 10.22 -19.63 21.92
CA CYS A 52 8.76 -19.50 21.93
C CYS A 52 8.23 -18.81 23.21
N ALA A 53 9.09 -18.08 23.94
CA ALA A 53 8.59 -17.08 24.86
C ALA A 53 7.90 -15.98 24.03
N GLU A 54 6.58 -16.11 23.86
CA GLU A 54 5.66 -15.00 23.61
C GLU A 54 5.76 -14.00 24.77
N GLY A 55 6.87 -13.27 24.83
CA GLY A 55 7.07 -12.16 25.74
C GLY A 55 6.54 -10.89 25.10
N GLU A 56 5.66 -10.19 25.81
CA GLU A 56 5.27 -8.82 25.49
C GLU A 56 6.55 -7.95 25.45
N ILE A 57 6.78 -7.24 24.33
CA ILE A 57 7.91 -6.30 24.24
C ILE A 57 7.57 -5.12 25.15
N VAL A 58 8.21 -5.07 26.32
CA VAL A 58 8.06 -3.95 27.25
C VAL A 58 8.87 -2.76 26.72
N LEU A 59 8.17 -1.79 26.13
CA LEU A 59 8.78 -0.53 25.69
C LEU A 59 9.15 0.32 26.92
N GLN A 60 10.45 0.54 27.14
CA GLN A 60 10.96 1.42 28.19
C GLN A 60 11.49 2.70 27.57
N PHE A 61 10.89 3.83 27.94
CA PHE A 61 11.33 5.15 27.50
C PHE A 61 11.85 5.96 28.70
N GLU A 62 12.97 6.67 28.50
CA GLU A 62 13.51 7.60 29.51
C GLU A 62 12.57 8.80 29.74
N THR A 63 11.86 9.20 28.70
CA THR A 63 10.79 10.21 28.71
C THR A 63 9.58 9.65 28.00
N THR A 64 8.38 9.77 28.57
CA THR A 64 7.14 9.27 27.97
C THR A 64 6.87 10.00 26.64
N PRO A 65 6.98 9.32 25.48
CA PRO A 65 6.68 9.92 24.19
C PRO A 65 5.17 10.16 24.05
N SER A 66 4.81 11.16 23.25
CA SER A 66 3.44 11.40 22.82
C SER A 66 2.96 10.32 21.83
N ALA A 67 1.63 10.21 21.65
CA ALA A 67 1.05 9.29 20.69
C ALA A 67 1.56 9.50 19.24
N VAL A 68 1.78 10.76 18.86
CA VAL A 68 2.31 11.11 17.52
C VAL A 68 3.78 10.69 17.39
N GLU A 69 4.59 10.89 18.44
CA GLU A 69 5.99 10.44 18.44
C GLU A 69 6.09 8.91 18.38
N LEU A 70 5.25 8.19 19.13
CA LEU A 70 5.17 6.73 19.07
C LEU A 70 4.78 6.24 17.67
N PHE A 71 3.79 6.87 17.04
CA PHE A 71 3.39 6.53 15.68
C PHE A 71 4.52 6.78 14.68
N GLN A 72 5.25 7.89 14.80
CA GLN A 72 6.40 8.16 13.94
C GLN A 72 7.52 7.13 14.13
N MET A 73 7.85 6.79 15.38
CA MET A 73 8.81 5.72 15.68
C MET A 73 8.37 4.38 15.10
N ALA A 74 7.08 4.05 15.18
CA ALA A 74 6.53 2.81 14.62
C ALA A 74 6.70 2.75 13.09
N ARG A 75 6.45 3.86 12.39
CA ARG A 75 6.65 3.97 10.93
C ARG A 75 8.12 3.82 10.53
N GLU A 76 9.02 4.46 11.27
CA GLU A 76 10.46 4.36 11.03
C GLU A 76 10.96 2.93 11.24
N GLU A 77 10.47 2.24 12.28
CA GLU A 77 10.84 0.87 12.55
C GLU A 77 10.27 -0.12 11.51
N ALA A 78 9.05 0.13 11.04
CA ALA A 78 8.47 -0.62 9.94
C ALA A 78 9.27 -0.45 8.64
N ALA A 79 9.70 0.77 8.33
CA ALA A 79 10.48 1.08 7.12
C ALA A 79 11.90 0.46 7.11
N LYS A 80 12.49 0.24 8.29
CA LYS A 80 13.76 -0.52 8.39
C LYS A 80 13.57 -1.98 8.03
N SER A 81 12.45 -2.56 8.43
CA SER A 81 12.14 -3.98 8.20
C SER A 81 11.94 -4.27 6.71
N SER A 82 11.49 -3.29 5.92
CA SER A 82 11.38 -3.39 4.46
C SER A 82 12.69 -3.15 3.71
N SER A 83 13.67 -2.45 4.29
CA SER A 83 14.94 -2.12 3.63
C SER A 83 16.09 -3.05 4.01
N SER A 84 15.98 -3.81 5.11
CA SER A 84 17.01 -4.74 5.58
C SER A 84 16.78 -6.19 5.13
N SER A 85 16.52 -6.43 3.83
CA SER A 85 16.43 -7.78 3.25
C SER A 85 17.80 -8.51 3.17
N SER A 86 18.87 -7.95 3.73
CA SER A 86 20.22 -8.52 3.68
C SER A 86 20.53 -9.61 4.71
N HIS A 87 19.57 -10.06 5.52
CA HIS A 87 19.75 -11.26 6.34
C HIS A 87 18.53 -12.18 6.36
N ALA A 88 18.65 -13.26 5.59
CA ALA A 88 17.93 -14.51 5.75
C ALA A 88 17.87 -14.93 7.22
N ASP A 89 16.65 -15.15 7.73
CA ASP A 89 16.25 -16.27 8.58
C ASP A 89 14.90 -15.96 9.27
N GLN A 90 13.80 -16.06 8.51
CA GLN A 90 12.60 -16.74 9.00
C GLN A 90 11.68 -17.11 7.84
N ALA A 91 11.42 -18.42 7.77
CA ALA A 91 10.66 -19.07 6.73
C ALA A 91 9.19 -18.61 6.71
N GLY A 92 8.70 -18.32 5.51
CA GLY A 92 7.29 -18.48 5.15
C GLY A 92 6.41 -17.25 5.34
N SER A 93 6.13 -16.57 4.21
CA SER A 93 4.93 -15.76 3.94
C SER A 93 4.85 -14.35 4.52
N GLY A 94 5.13 -13.38 3.65
CA GLY A 94 4.63 -12.00 3.74
C GLY A 94 5.52 -11.07 4.56
N GLY A 95 5.90 -9.93 3.99
CA GLY A 95 6.64 -8.86 4.66
C GLY A 95 5.90 -8.33 5.89
N GLY A 96 5.99 -9.07 7.00
CA GLY A 96 5.31 -8.78 8.25
C GLY A 96 6.00 -7.66 8.99
N MET A 97 5.19 -6.78 9.59
CA MET A 97 5.64 -5.78 10.55
C MET A 97 6.52 -6.41 11.64
N SER A 98 7.69 -5.83 11.92
CA SER A 98 8.54 -6.32 13.02
C SER A 98 7.80 -6.26 14.35
N ARG A 99 8.14 -7.15 15.28
CA ARG A 99 7.52 -7.16 16.63
C ARG A 99 7.67 -5.80 17.34
N MET A 100 8.80 -5.12 17.13
CA MET A 100 9.06 -3.78 17.69
C MET A 100 8.12 -2.73 17.07
N ALA A 101 8.00 -2.71 15.74
CA ALA A 101 7.06 -1.81 15.06
C ALA A 101 5.63 -2.05 15.56
N LYS A 102 5.22 -3.31 15.69
CA LYS A 102 3.90 -3.68 16.22
C LYS A 102 3.68 -3.15 17.65
N ALA A 103 4.61 -3.38 18.56
CA ALA A 103 4.51 -2.88 19.93
C ALA A 103 4.42 -1.35 19.98
N LEU A 104 5.16 -0.65 19.12
CA LEU A 104 5.09 0.82 19.02
C LEU A 104 3.73 1.29 18.48
N PHE A 105 3.17 0.60 17.49
CA PHE A 105 1.83 0.88 16.97
C PHE A 105 0.74 0.64 18.02
N ASP A 106 0.76 -0.51 18.70
CA ASP A 106 -0.19 -0.84 19.75
C ASP A 106 -0.14 0.23 20.85
N LYS A 107 1.06 0.62 21.28
CA LYS A 107 1.24 1.70 22.27
C LYS A 107 0.75 3.06 21.76
N ALA A 108 0.98 3.40 20.49
CA ALA A 108 0.49 4.64 19.90
C ALA A 108 -1.05 4.69 19.90
N ILE A 109 -1.71 3.60 19.53
CA ILE A 109 -3.18 3.48 19.52
C ILE A 109 -3.73 3.67 20.93
N GLU A 110 -3.16 3.01 21.95
CA GLU A 110 -3.58 3.20 23.35
C GLU A 110 -3.53 4.67 23.79
N GLU A 111 -2.43 5.37 23.47
CA GLU A 111 -2.25 6.78 23.84
C GLU A 111 -3.20 7.69 23.05
N PHE A 112 -3.45 7.41 21.77
CA PHE A 112 -4.47 8.12 20.99
C PHE A 112 -5.88 7.91 21.56
N GLU A 113 -6.25 6.68 21.94
CA GLU A 113 -7.54 6.41 22.55
C GLU A 113 -7.71 7.13 23.90
N ALA A 114 -6.65 7.17 24.71
CA ALA A 114 -6.65 7.91 25.97
C ALA A 114 -6.84 9.41 25.72
N TYR A 115 -6.15 9.96 24.71
CA TYR A 115 -6.30 11.34 24.29
C TYR A 115 -7.73 11.65 23.81
N ASP A 116 -8.31 10.78 22.98
CA ASP A 116 -9.67 10.93 22.46
C ASP A 116 -10.72 10.91 23.56
N LYS A 117 -10.57 10.01 24.55
CA LYS A 117 -11.43 9.95 25.74
C LYS A 117 -11.35 11.24 26.54
N ALA A 118 -10.15 11.80 26.74
CA ALA A 118 -9.95 13.04 27.48
C ALA A 118 -10.56 14.28 26.77
N HIS A 119 -10.55 14.29 25.44
CA HIS A 119 -10.96 15.43 24.62
C HIS A 119 -12.31 15.22 23.91
N ALA A 120 -13.09 14.20 24.28
CA ALA A 120 -14.37 13.86 23.66
C ALA A 120 -15.44 14.99 23.70
N HIS A 121 -15.28 15.95 24.61
CA HIS A 121 -16.20 17.08 24.79
C HIS A 121 -15.92 18.28 23.86
N ILE A 122 -14.84 18.23 23.07
CA ILE A 122 -14.41 19.34 22.21
C ILE A 122 -15.06 19.22 20.83
N GLU A 123 -15.75 20.29 20.42
CA GLU A 123 -16.37 20.37 19.09
C GLU A 123 -15.29 20.70 18.04
N LEU A 124 -15.00 19.77 17.14
CA LEU A 124 -13.89 19.89 16.17
C LEU A 124 -14.05 21.04 15.15
N ASN A 125 -15.24 21.64 15.08
CA ASN A 125 -15.61 22.67 14.10
C ASN A 125 -15.82 24.06 14.72
N ASP A 126 -15.42 24.26 15.98
CA ASP A 126 -15.61 25.54 16.68
C ASP A 126 -14.62 26.64 16.26
N GLY A 127 -13.63 26.31 15.42
CA GLY A 127 -12.62 27.23 14.89
C GLY A 127 -11.55 27.65 15.89
N THR A 128 -11.50 27.04 17.08
CA THR A 128 -10.49 27.30 18.10
C THR A 128 -9.19 26.57 17.81
N GLU A 129 -8.07 27.10 18.31
CA GLU A 129 -6.77 26.44 18.21
C GLU A 129 -6.77 25.06 18.88
N VAL A 130 -7.52 24.91 19.99
CA VAL A 130 -7.63 23.65 20.73
C VAL A 130 -8.36 22.61 19.89
N ALA A 131 -9.51 22.96 19.29
CA ALA A 131 -10.22 22.05 18.38
C ALA A 131 -9.38 21.66 17.16
N GLY A 132 -8.58 22.60 16.63
CA GLY A 132 -7.61 22.33 15.57
C GLY A 132 -6.61 21.23 15.95
N LYS A 133 -5.98 21.35 17.12
CA LYS A 133 -5.01 20.34 17.63
C LYS A 133 -5.66 18.99 17.94
N VAL A 134 -6.87 19.00 18.49
CA VAL A 134 -7.63 17.76 18.74
C VAL A 134 -7.99 17.07 17.42
N LEU A 135 -8.42 17.83 16.41
CA LEU A 135 -8.73 17.29 15.08
C LEU A 135 -7.48 16.72 14.41
N GLU A 136 -6.35 17.42 14.47
CA GLU A 136 -5.07 16.93 13.95
C GLU A 136 -4.67 15.60 14.62
N THR A 137 -4.78 15.52 15.94
CA THR A 137 -4.48 14.30 16.70
C THR A 137 -5.41 13.15 16.29
N LYS A 138 -6.71 13.42 16.08
CA LYS A 138 -7.67 12.41 15.60
C LYS A 138 -7.40 11.94 14.18
N VAL A 139 -6.93 12.82 13.30
CA VAL A 139 -6.48 12.46 11.95
C VAL A 139 -5.27 11.52 12.04
N GLN A 140 -4.31 11.81 12.93
CA GLN A 140 -3.16 10.93 13.16
C GLN A 140 -3.56 9.58 13.75
N HIS A 141 -4.54 9.56 14.67
CA HIS A 141 -5.09 8.31 15.21
C HIS A 141 -5.68 7.43 14.10
N ALA A 142 -6.57 7.99 13.26
CA ALA A 142 -7.16 7.25 12.14
C ALA A 142 -6.10 6.76 11.14
N ALA A 143 -5.08 7.58 10.86
CA ALA A 143 -3.95 7.19 10.01
C ALA A 143 -3.10 6.07 10.63
N CYS A 144 -2.93 6.07 11.96
CA CYS A 144 -2.21 5.02 12.69
C CYS A 144 -2.95 3.68 12.58
N VAL A 145 -4.26 3.65 12.84
CA VAL A 145 -5.09 2.45 12.71
C VAL A 145 -5.04 1.90 11.27
N LEU A 146 -5.12 2.79 10.27
CA LEU A 146 -5.01 2.41 8.86
C LEU A 146 -3.63 1.83 8.52
N ALA A 147 -2.55 2.47 8.98
CA ALA A 147 -1.18 2.00 8.75
C ALA A 147 -0.96 0.60 9.33
N VAL A 148 -1.50 0.32 10.52
CA VAL A 148 -1.50 -1.01 11.12
C VAL A 148 -2.23 -2.01 10.23
N GLY A 149 -3.43 -1.68 9.75
CA GLY A 149 -4.20 -2.56 8.85
C GLY A 149 -3.51 -2.86 7.53
N ASN A 150 -2.73 -1.92 6.99
CA ASN A 150 -1.97 -2.09 5.76
C ASN A 150 -0.70 -2.93 5.96
N LEU A 151 0.00 -2.76 7.09
CA LEU A 151 1.25 -3.46 7.40
C LEU A 151 1.03 -4.86 8.01
N MET A 152 -0.10 -5.06 8.68
CA MET A 152 -0.60 -6.36 9.11
C MET A 152 -1.96 -6.54 8.42
N PRO A 153 -2.01 -7.16 7.22
CA PRO A 153 -3.18 -7.20 6.34
C PRO A 153 -4.47 -7.60 7.05
N SER A 154 -5.14 -6.62 7.65
CA SER A 154 -6.28 -6.79 8.56
C SER A 154 -7.41 -5.94 8.04
N THR A 155 -8.34 -6.61 7.38
CA THR A 155 -9.52 -5.97 6.82
C THR A 155 -10.35 -5.25 7.87
N GLU A 156 -10.34 -5.71 9.12
CA GLU A 156 -11.04 -5.04 10.23
C GLU A 156 -10.40 -3.69 10.57
N MET A 157 -9.07 -3.63 10.65
CA MET A 157 -8.34 -2.39 10.96
C MET A 157 -8.45 -1.37 9.82
N VAL A 158 -8.38 -1.82 8.56
CA VAL A 158 -8.60 -0.95 7.39
C VAL A 158 -10.02 -0.39 7.40
N GLN A 159 -11.03 -1.22 7.67
CA GLN A 159 -12.42 -0.78 7.79
C GLN A 159 -12.62 0.20 8.94
N GLU A 160 -11.97 -0.02 10.08
CA GLU A 160 -12.01 0.89 11.22
C GLU A 160 -11.39 2.25 10.87
N GLY A 161 -10.22 2.27 10.24
CA GLY A 161 -9.58 3.50 9.77
C GLY A 161 -10.49 4.30 8.83
N VAL A 162 -11.13 3.64 7.86
CA VAL A 162 -12.14 4.27 6.98
C VAL A 162 -13.29 4.86 7.79
N ARG A 163 -13.85 4.10 8.73
CA ARG A 163 -14.97 4.55 9.59
C ARG A 163 -14.59 5.80 10.39
N MET A 164 -13.39 5.81 10.97
CA MET A 164 -12.88 6.97 11.72
C MET A 164 -12.80 8.21 10.83
N PHE A 165 -12.25 8.09 9.60
CA PHE A 165 -12.21 9.20 8.66
C PHE A 165 -13.59 9.66 8.18
N GLU A 166 -14.53 8.74 7.97
CA GLU A 166 -15.92 9.10 7.63
C GLU A 166 -16.59 9.88 8.76
N ASP A 167 -16.35 9.50 10.02
CA ASP A 167 -16.89 10.21 11.17
C ASP A 167 -16.23 11.57 11.37
N LEU A 168 -14.92 11.69 11.13
CA LEU A 168 -14.24 12.99 11.09
C LEU A 168 -14.76 13.87 9.96
N LYS A 169 -15.05 13.31 8.78
CA LYS A 169 -15.66 14.05 7.67
C LYS A 169 -17.03 14.58 8.05
N LYS A 170 -17.87 13.80 8.75
CA LYS A 170 -19.17 14.26 9.27
C LYS A 170 -18.99 15.38 10.30
N GLN A 171 -18.08 15.20 11.27
CA GLN A 171 -17.81 16.18 12.31
C GLN A 171 -17.28 17.50 11.77
N THR A 172 -16.45 17.43 10.72
CA THR A 172 -15.88 18.59 10.01
C THR A 172 -16.76 19.11 8.87
N LYS A 173 -17.95 18.52 8.65
CA LYS A 173 -18.86 18.83 7.52
C LYS A 173 -18.20 18.73 6.14
N GLY A 174 -17.09 18.00 6.02
CA GLY A 174 -16.32 17.89 4.78
C GLY A 174 -15.54 19.14 4.39
N GLU A 175 -15.28 20.07 5.33
CA GLU A 175 -14.57 21.33 5.05
C GLU A 175 -13.09 21.30 5.45
N ASN A 176 -12.61 20.16 5.97
CA ASN A 176 -11.23 19.94 6.34
C ASN A 176 -10.48 19.10 5.29
N GLY A 177 -9.45 19.70 4.69
CA GLY A 177 -8.68 19.06 3.62
C GLY A 177 -7.90 17.82 4.08
N ASN A 178 -7.26 17.87 5.26
CA ASN A 178 -6.48 16.73 5.78
C ASN A 178 -7.36 15.51 6.05
N VAL A 179 -8.58 15.73 6.56
CA VAL A 179 -9.57 14.66 6.75
C VAL A 179 -9.97 14.03 5.42
N LEU A 180 -10.17 14.83 4.37
CA LEU A 180 -10.56 14.33 3.05
C LEU A 180 -9.42 13.61 2.33
N VAL A 181 -8.18 14.11 2.44
CA VAL A 181 -7.00 13.40 1.93
C VAL A 181 -6.82 12.07 2.65
N GLY A 182 -6.86 12.07 4.00
CA GLY A 182 -6.79 10.85 4.80
C GLY A 182 -7.90 9.84 4.50
N LEU A 183 -9.13 10.31 4.27
CA LEU A 183 -10.23 9.48 3.80
C LEU A 183 -9.94 8.87 2.42
N GLY A 184 -9.36 9.64 1.50
CA GLY A 184 -8.97 9.12 0.18
C GLY A 184 -7.96 7.97 0.29
N ILE A 185 -6.95 8.12 1.15
CA ILE A 185 -5.95 7.07 1.43
C ILE A 185 -6.62 5.82 2.01
N ALA A 186 -7.53 6.01 2.98
CA ALA A 186 -8.27 4.91 3.61
C ALA A 186 -9.17 4.18 2.61
N GLU A 187 -9.86 4.91 1.72
CA GLU A 187 -10.72 4.34 0.68
C GLU A 187 -9.91 3.55 -0.36
N ILE A 188 -8.71 4.01 -0.76
CA ILE A 188 -7.80 3.24 -1.63
C ILE A 188 -7.28 1.99 -0.93
N SER A 189 -6.87 2.11 0.34
CA SER A 189 -6.45 0.95 1.15
C SER A 189 -7.53 -0.11 1.22
N GLN A 190 -8.79 0.30 1.44
CA GLN A 190 -9.93 -0.62 1.43
C GLN A 190 -10.23 -1.19 0.03
N ALA A 191 -9.99 -0.43 -1.04
CA ALA A 191 -10.13 -0.93 -2.41
C ALA A 191 -9.08 -2.02 -2.70
N ARG A 192 -7.83 -1.84 -2.26
CA ARG A 192 -6.77 -2.87 -2.31
C ARG A 192 -7.20 -4.14 -1.59
N ASP A 193 -7.71 -4.00 -0.37
CA ASP A 193 -8.24 -5.13 0.41
C ASP A 193 -9.39 -5.86 -0.28
N CYS A 194 -10.32 -5.12 -0.90
CA CYS A 194 -11.38 -5.74 -1.68
C CYS A 194 -10.79 -6.54 -2.85
N ARG A 195 -9.84 -5.99 -3.61
CA ARG A 195 -9.21 -6.72 -4.71
C ARG A 195 -8.53 -8.00 -4.22
N ARG A 196 -7.75 -7.94 -3.14
CA ARG A 196 -7.08 -9.11 -2.56
C ARG A 196 -8.09 -10.21 -2.24
N LEU A 197 -9.19 -9.88 -1.55
CA LEU A 197 -10.25 -10.82 -1.22
C LEU A 197 -10.94 -11.39 -2.48
N ALA A 198 -11.11 -10.60 -3.53
CA ALA A 198 -11.66 -11.08 -4.81
C ALA A 198 -10.74 -12.12 -5.46
N MET A 199 -9.43 -11.85 -5.48
CA MET A 199 -8.44 -12.77 -6.03
C MET A 199 -8.36 -14.06 -5.21
N GLU A 200 -8.32 -13.96 -3.89
CA GLU A 200 -8.38 -15.13 -3.00
C GLU A 200 -9.66 -15.96 -3.22
N THR A 201 -10.80 -15.32 -3.46
CA THR A 201 -12.06 -16.05 -3.74
C THR A 201 -11.99 -16.82 -5.06
N LEU A 202 -11.26 -16.31 -6.05
CA LEU A 202 -11.06 -16.96 -7.34
C LEU A 202 -10.07 -18.13 -7.23
N THR A 203 -9.03 -18.04 -6.39
CA THR A 203 -7.99 -19.07 -6.25
C THR A 203 -8.23 -20.09 -5.13
N ALA A 204 -9.07 -19.79 -4.14
CA ALA A 204 -9.23 -20.62 -2.93
C ALA A 204 -9.85 -22.02 -3.13
N ASN A 205 -10.31 -22.37 -4.35
CA ASN A 205 -10.80 -23.71 -4.66
C ASN A 205 -10.28 -24.21 -6.03
N GLU A 206 -9.06 -23.84 -6.41
CA GLU A 206 -8.30 -24.66 -7.37
C GLU A 206 -7.95 -25.99 -6.66
N ASP A 207 -8.97 -26.80 -6.36
CA ASP A 207 -8.77 -28.24 -6.23
C ASP A 207 -8.19 -28.69 -7.57
N GLU A 208 -7.10 -29.46 -7.55
CA GLU A 208 -6.20 -29.82 -8.67
C GLU A 208 -6.86 -30.41 -9.94
N ASP A 209 -8.20 -30.48 -10.01
CA ASP A 209 -9.00 -31.12 -11.06
C ASP A 209 -10.06 -30.20 -11.73
N GLU A 210 -10.30 -28.96 -11.28
CA GLU A 210 -11.26 -28.03 -11.94
C GLU A 210 -10.59 -26.72 -12.39
N ASP A 211 -10.30 -26.61 -13.70
CA ASP A 211 -9.67 -25.45 -14.34
C ASP A 211 -10.54 -24.17 -14.37
N GLU A 212 -11.80 -24.21 -13.91
CA GLU A 212 -12.73 -23.08 -14.00
C GLU A 212 -13.39 -22.71 -12.65
N PRO A 213 -13.37 -21.43 -12.25
CA PRO A 213 -14.02 -20.99 -11.00
C PRO A 213 -15.54 -21.16 -11.08
N SER A 214 -16.14 -21.66 -10.00
CA SER A 214 -17.59 -21.86 -9.92
C SER A 214 -18.39 -20.58 -10.15
N GLU A 215 -19.64 -20.71 -10.62
CA GLU A 215 -20.53 -19.55 -10.80
C GLU A 215 -20.70 -18.71 -9.51
N GLU A 216 -20.64 -19.34 -8.34
CA GLU A 216 -20.75 -18.65 -7.05
C GLU A 216 -19.50 -17.81 -6.74
N GLN A 217 -18.31 -18.34 -7.03
CA GLN A 217 -17.05 -17.59 -6.90
C GLN A 217 -16.99 -16.42 -7.87
N GLN A 218 -17.40 -16.61 -9.13
CA GLN A 218 -17.47 -15.54 -10.11
C GLN A 218 -18.44 -14.43 -9.69
N LYS A 219 -19.62 -14.80 -9.16
CA LYS A 219 -20.60 -13.82 -8.63
C LYS A 219 -20.04 -13.07 -7.42
N ALA A 220 -19.36 -13.76 -6.50
CA ALA A 220 -18.74 -13.14 -5.33
C ALA A 220 -17.63 -12.16 -5.74
N ALA A 221 -16.71 -12.58 -6.61
CA ALA A 221 -15.64 -11.73 -7.15
C ALA A 221 -16.20 -10.51 -7.89
N ALA A 222 -17.28 -10.66 -8.67
CA ALA A 222 -17.94 -9.55 -9.35
C ALA A 222 -18.54 -8.51 -8.38
N VAL A 223 -19.15 -8.96 -7.28
CA VAL A 223 -19.67 -8.06 -6.23
C VAL A 223 -18.52 -7.29 -5.57
N VAL A 224 -17.42 -7.97 -5.27
CA VAL A 224 -16.23 -7.36 -4.66
C VAL A 224 -15.59 -6.33 -5.61
N GLY A 225 -15.47 -6.65 -6.90
CA GLY A 225 -14.96 -5.72 -7.92
C GLY A 225 -15.83 -4.47 -8.11
N LYS A 226 -17.15 -4.57 -7.91
CA LYS A 226 -18.01 -3.37 -7.89
C LYS A 226 -17.74 -2.50 -6.66
N LYS A 227 -17.60 -3.11 -5.48
CA LYS A 227 -17.28 -2.40 -4.23
C LYS A 227 -15.92 -1.70 -4.33
N GLU A 228 -14.92 -2.37 -4.90
CA GLU A 228 -13.60 -1.81 -5.20
C GLU A 228 -13.70 -0.56 -6.10
N LYS A 229 -14.43 -0.67 -7.23
CA LYS A 229 -14.66 0.46 -8.15
C LYS A 229 -15.33 1.65 -7.46
N ASP A 230 -16.34 1.39 -6.65
CA ASP A 230 -17.04 2.42 -5.88
C ASP A 230 -16.11 3.10 -4.87
N LEU A 231 -15.28 2.32 -4.16
CA LEU A 231 -14.29 2.84 -3.21
C LEU A 231 -13.25 3.72 -3.89
N ALA A 232 -12.63 3.25 -4.97
CA ALA A 232 -11.67 4.03 -5.73
C ALA A 232 -12.30 5.32 -6.28
N GLY A 233 -13.52 5.25 -6.80
CA GLY A 233 -14.26 6.43 -7.27
C GLY A 233 -14.58 7.45 -6.16
N ARG A 234 -14.79 7.01 -4.92
CA ARG A 234 -14.92 7.92 -3.77
C ARG A 234 -13.57 8.50 -3.37
N ALA A 235 -12.51 7.68 -3.35
CA ALA A 235 -11.18 8.14 -3.01
C ALA A 235 -10.70 9.27 -3.92
N LEU A 236 -10.86 9.13 -5.24
CA LEU A 236 -10.49 10.17 -6.22
C LEU A 236 -11.22 11.50 -5.95
N LYS A 237 -12.51 11.45 -5.55
CA LYS A 237 -13.28 12.64 -5.17
C LYS A 237 -12.77 13.24 -3.86
N SER A 238 -12.46 12.39 -2.88
CA SER A 238 -11.91 12.76 -1.57
C SER A 238 -10.56 13.46 -1.73
N PHE A 239 -9.62 12.90 -2.53
CA PHE A 239 -8.35 13.54 -2.86
C PHE A 239 -8.53 14.87 -3.59
N THR A 240 -9.32 14.90 -4.66
CA THR A 240 -9.56 16.12 -5.45
C THR A 240 -10.09 17.25 -4.58
N THR A 241 -11.09 16.95 -3.74
CA THR A 241 -11.71 17.95 -2.86
C THR A 241 -10.75 18.34 -1.74
N GLY A 242 -10.11 17.36 -1.09
CA GLY A 242 -9.19 17.57 0.02
C GLY A 242 -8.00 18.45 -0.37
N LEU A 243 -7.30 18.08 -1.45
CA LEU A 243 -6.17 18.85 -1.95
C LEU A 243 -6.59 20.24 -2.42
N SER A 244 -7.76 20.41 -3.04
CA SER A 244 -8.26 21.75 -3.40
C SER A 244 -8.44 22.67 -2.18
N LEU A 245 -8.91 22.13 -1.05
CA LEU A 245 -9.04 22.88 0.20
C LEU A 245 -7.67 23.20 0.79
N LEU A 246 -6.73 22.25 0.75
CA LEU A 246 -5.37 22.43 1.27
C LEU A 246 -4.57 23.45 0.46
N LYS A 247 -4.73 23.49 -0.86
CA LYS A 247 -4.04 24.44 -1.76
C LYS A 247 -4.23 25.91 -1.35
N THR A 248 -5.35 26.22 -0.69
CA THR A 248 -5.66 27.59 -0.23
C THR A 248 -5.28 27.86 1.23
N LYS A 249 -5.00 26.82 2.02
CA LYS A 249 -4.86 26.90 3.49
C LYS A 249 -3.46 26.55 3.99
N LEU A 250 -2.72 25.71 3.27
CA LEU A 250 -1.38 25.27 3.67
C LEU A 250 -0.29 26.11 3.00
N PRO A 251 0.91 26.16 3.60
CA PRO A 251 2.11 26.57 2.88
C PRO A 251 2.31 25.72 1.63
N GLU A 252 2.90 26.33 0.59
CA GLU A 252 3.17 25.70 -0.71
C GLU A 252 3.94 24.37 -0.56
N SER A 253 4.91 24.30 0.36
CA SER A 253 5.67 23.07 0.63
C SER A 253 4.81 21.93 1.18
N SER A 254 3.95 22.21 2.16
CA SER A 254 3.11 21.19 2.79
C SER A 254 1.99 20.73 1.84
N PHE A 255 1.48 21.62 0.99
CA PHE A 255 0.56 21.20 -0.08
C PHE A 255 1.23 20.26 -1.08
N ALA A 256 2.47 20.58 -1.49
CA ALA A 256 3.22 19.75 -2.44
C ALA A 256 3.52 18.37 -1.85
N GLU A 257 3.93 18.30 -0.58
CA GLU A 257 4.15 17.03 0.15
C GLU A 257 2.89 16.17 0.23
N GLU A 258 1.73 16.76 0.59
CA GLU A 258 0.46 16.01 0.63
C GLU A 258 -0.02 15.56 -0.76
N SER A 259 0.29 16.34 -1.80
CA SER A 259 -0.04 15.96 -3.19
C SER A 259 0.80 14.76 -3.64
N VAL A 260 2.10 14.76 -3.33
CA VAL A 260 3.01 13.63 -3.59
C VAL A 260 2.55 12.39 -2.82
N ARG A 261 2.20 12.53 -1.54
CA ARG A 261 1.68 11.42 -0.73
C ARG A 261 0.40 10.82 -1.33
N ALA A 262 -0.54 11.64 -1.77
CA ALA A 262 -1.74 11.16 -2.44
C ALA A 262 -1.41 10.44 -3.75
N ALA A 263 -0.43 10.93 -4.52
CA ALA A 263 0.02 10.29 -5.75
C ALA A 263 0.67 8.93 -5.50
N GLN A 264 1.46 8.77 -4.43
CA GLN A 264 2.06 7.49 -4.06
C GLN A 264 0.99 6.41 -3.82
N GLU A 265 -0.03 6.72 -3.04
CA GLU A 265 -1.12 5.76 -2.74
C GLU A 265 -1.91 5.38 -4.00
N LEU A 266 -2.11 6.34 -4.90
CA LEU A 266 -2.77 6.10 -6.19
C LEU A 266 -1.86 5.33 -7.16
N GLU A 267 -0.55 5.54 -7.15
CA GLU A 267 0.41 4.79 -7.95
C GLU A 267 0.39 3.32 -7.56
N GLU A 268 0.61 3.01 -6.28
CA GLU A 268 0.60 1.62 -5.76
C GLU A 268 -0.71 0.88 -6.13
N TYR A 269 -1.84 1.57 -6.02
CA TYR A 269 -3.13 1.03 -6.42
C TYR A 269 -3.31 0.91 -7.94
N GLY A 270 -2.80 1.90 -8.68
CA GLY A 270 -2.90 2.04 -10.12
C GLY A 270 -2.12 0.96 -10.87
N VAL A 271 -0.88 0.69 -10.44
CA VAL A 271 0.00 -0.30 -11.07
C VAL A 271 -0.42 -1.74 -10.80
N SER A 272 -1.09 -1.98 -9.68
CA SER A 272 -1.63 -3.29 -9.31
C SER A 272 -2.97 -3.62 -9.97
N LEU A 273 -3.53 -2.72 -10.78
CA LEU A 273 -4.74 -2.97 -11.56
C LEU A 273 -4.39 -3.77 -12.82
N ASP A 274 -5.16 -4.83 -13.06
CA ASP A 274 -5.07 -5.57 -14.32
C ASP A 274 -5.36 -4.65 -15.52
N PRO A 275 -4.45 -4.58 -16.52
CA PRO A 275 -4.55 -3.65 -17.63
C PRO A 275 -5.66 -4.00 -18.63
N VAL A 276 -6.18 -5.23 -18.59
CA VAL A 276 -7.27 -5.71 -19.46
C VAL A 276 -8.62 -5.52 -18.77
N LEU A 277 -8.76 -6.01 -17.54
CA LEU A 277 -10.03 -6.06 -16.80
C LEU A 277 -10.41 -4.71 -16.18
N ASN A 278 -9.42 -3.95 -15.68
CA ASN A 278 -9.68 -2.72 -14.93
C ASN A 278 -9.07 -1.48 -15.58
N ARG A 279 -8.88 -1.56 -16.89
CA ARG A 279 -8.26 -0.54 -17.71
C ARG A 279 -8.74 0.89 -17.44
N ASP A 280 -10.05 1.14 -17.51
CA ASP A 280 -10.59 2.50 -17.36
C ASP A 280 -10.38 3.05 -15.94
N LEU A 281 -10.45 2.18 -14.94
CA LEU A 281 -10.14 2.55 -13.56
C LEU A 281 -8.65 2.86 -13.41
N ALA A 282 -7.77 2.03 -13.99
CA ALA A 282 -6.32 2.24 -13.96
C ALA A 282 -5.93 3.57 -14.61
N VAL A 283 -6.50 3.88 -15.79
CA VAL A 283 -6.29 5.17 -16.45
C VAL A 283 -6.73 6.32 -15.53
N SER A 284 -7.93 6.25 -14.96
CA SER A 284 -8.44 7.33 -14.09
C SER A 284 -7.60 7.54 -12.83
N VAL A 285 -7.09 6.46 -12.23
CA VAL A 285 -6.25 6.50 -11.03
C VAL A 285 -4.87 7.07 -11.36
N LEU A 286 -4.23 6.56 -12.42
CA LEU A 286 -2.89 7.00 -12.84
C LEU A 286 -2.91 8.45 -13.37
N ASP A 287 -3.96 8.87 -14.07
CA ASP A 287 -4.16 10.26 -14.47
C ASP A 287 -4.20 11.18 -13.25
N GLN A 288 -4.90 10.75 -12.20
CA GLN A 288 -5.03 11.54 -10.99
C GLN A 288 -3.71 11.58 -10.20
N ALA A 289 -2.95 10.48 -10.15
CA ALA A 289 -1.63 10.42 -9.54
C ALA A 289 -0.64 11.36 -10.25
N ILE A 290 -0.56 11.27 -11.59
CA ILE A 290 0.29 12.15 -12.42
C ILE A 290 -0.06 13.61 -12.20
N LYS A 291 -1.36 13.94 -12.22
CA LYS A 291 -1.82 15.31 -11.99
C LYS A 291 -1.38 15.83 -10.61
N HIS A 292 -1.42 15.00 -9.57
CA HIS A 292 -0.99 15.41 -8.23
C HIS A 292 0.52 15.66 -8.16
N ILE A 293 1.33 14.86 -8.84
CA ILE A 293 2.78 15.09 -8.96
C ILE A 293 3.07 16.37 -9.75
N GLU A 294 2.39 16.58 -10.88
CA GLU A 294 2.53 17.78 -11.71
C GLU A 294 2.07 19.06 -10.96
N ASP A 295 0.97 18.97 -10.20
CA ASP A 295 0.53 20.06 -9.32
C ASP A 295 1.59 20.38 -8.26
N ALA A 296 2.19 19.37 -7.63
CA ALA A 296 3.28 19.53 -6.67
C ALA A 296 4.53 20.16 -7.31
N GLN A 297 4.96 19.66 -8.46
CA GLN A 297 6.11 20.16 -9.22
C GLN A 297 5.91 21.61 -9.65
N SER A 298 4.69 21.99 -10.09
CA SER A 298 4.38 23.35 -10.51
C SER A 298 4.50 24.39 -9.38
N ILE A 299 4.36 23.95 -8.13
CA ILE A 299 4.43 24.78 -6.93
C ILE A 299 5.83 24.75 -6.33
N LYS A 300 6.44 23.57 -6.24
CA LYS A 300 7.76 23.36 -5.64
C LYS A 300 8.55 22.33 -6.45
N ALA A 301 9.10 22.79 -7.58
CA ALA A 301 9.86 21.96 -8.51
C ALA A 301 10.97 21.16 -7.80
N GLU A 302 11.77 21.80 -6.93
CA GLU A 302 12.85 21.17 -6.18
C GLU A 302 12.39 19.96 -5.34
N LEU A 303 11.15 19.94 -4.83
CA LEU A 303 10.64 18.79 -4.08
C LEU A 303 10.53 17.54 -4.96
N VAL A 304 10.17 17.72 -6.23
CA VAL A 304 9.94 16.63 -7.20
C VAL A 304 11.20 16.35 -7.99
N ASP A 305 11.81 17.38 -8.55
CA ASP A 305 12.93 17.29 -9.49
C ASP A 305 14.26 16.88 -8.85
N GLU A 306 14.39 17.05 -7.53
CA GLU A 306 15.59 16.68 -6.77
C GLU A 306 15.35 15.49 -5.83
N ASN A 307 14.28 14.71 -6.05
CA ASN A 307 13.97 13.54 -5.24
C ASN A 307 13.77 12.29 -6.12
N ALA A 308 14.70 11.34 -6.02
CA ALA A 308 14.70 10.12 -6.83
C ALA A 308 13.45 9.25 -6.60
N ASP A 309 12.95 9.17 -5.36
CA ASP A 309 11.77 8.37 -5.02
C ASP A 309 10.51 8.94 -5.69
N ILE A 310 10.37 10.26 -5.67
CA ILE A 310 9.22 10.94 -6.29
C ILE A 310 9.28 10.82 -7.82
N LEU A 311 10.48 10.95 -8.41
CA LEU A 311 10.68 10.72 -9.84
C LEU A 311 10.37 9.26 -10.21
N THR A 312 10.72 8.29 -9.36
CA THR A 312 10.39 6.88 -9.56
C THR A 312 8.89 6.62 -9.57
N ILE A 313 8.16 7.21 -8.62
CA ILE A 313 6.68 7.15 -8.60
C ILE A 313 6.10 7.80 -9.87
N TYR A 314 6.64 8.96 -10.28
CA TYR A 314 6.17 9.65 -11.47
C TYR A 314 6.40 8.83 -12.74
N GLY A 315 7.63 8.32 -12.92
CA GLY A 315 8.02 7.47 -14.02
C GLY A 315 7.18 6.20 -14.10
N SER A 316 6.97 5.53 -12.97
CA SER A 316 6.09 4.35 -12.85
C SER A 316 4.65 4.64 -13.30
N CYS A 317 4.08 5.78 -12.89
CA CYS A 317 2.74 6.17 -13.33
C CYS A 317 2.65 6.38 -14.85
N VAL A 318 3.65 7.09 -15.41
CA VAL A 318 3.69 7.40 -16.85
C VAL A 318 3.93 6.13 -17.67
N PHE A 319 4.83 5.25 -17.23
CA PHE A 319 5.10 3.95 -17.83
C PHE A 319 3.84 3.07 -17.83
N SER A 320 3.16 2.97 -16.68
CA SER A 320 1.92 2.18 -16.57
C SER A 320 0.82 2.69 -17.50
N LYS A 321 0.73 4.01 -17.73
CA LYS A 321 -0.16 4.57 -18.75
C LYS A 321 0.28 4.22 -20.18
N ALA A 322 1.58 4.24 -20.49
CA ALA A 322 2.08 3.81 -21.79
C ALA A 322 1.69 2.34 -22.05
N ARG A 323 1.86 1.46 -21.05
CA ARG A 323 1.45 0.05 -21.09
C ARG A 323 -0.04 -0.08 -21.41
N LEU A 324 -0.89 0.66 -20.71
CA LEU A 324 -2.34 0.69 -20.97
C LEU A 324 -2.67 1.17 -22.41
N ALA A 325 -1.95 2.16 -22.94
CA ALA A 325 -2.14 2.64 -24.31
C ALA A 325 -1.75 1.57 -25.35
N THR A 326 -0.67 0.83 -25.11
CA THR A 326 -0.22 -0.27 -25.98
C THR A 326 -1.22 -1.42 -26.02
N HIS A 327 -1.92 -1.71 -24.91
CA HIS A 327 -3.05 -2.65 -24.94
C HIS A 327 -4.24 -2.19 -25.82
N LYS A 328 -4.30 -0.94 -26.31
CA LYS A 328 -5.26 -0.52 -27.37
C LYS A 328 -4.69 -0.63 -28.78
N ASN A 329 -3.44 -1.05 -28.93
CA ASN A 329 -2.66 -0.84 -30.15
C ASN A 329 -2.62 0.65 -30.53
N ASP A 330 -2.51 1.54 -29.54
CA ASP A 330 -2.40 2.98 -29.73
C ASP A 330 -0.96 3.46 -29.50
N ASP A 331 -0.07 3.02 -30.39
CA ASP A 331 1.36 3.33 -30.34
C ASP A 331 1.62 4.85 -30.43
N SER A 332 0.70 5.58 -31.05
CA SER A 332 0.77 7.04 -31.18
C SER A 332 0.70 7.76 -29.83
N VAL A 333 0.00 7.16 -28.87
CA VAL A 333 -0.08 7.63 -27.48
C VAL A 333 0.95 6.92 -26.60
N ALA A 334 1.22 5.64 -26.84
CA ALA A 334 2.14 4.86 -26.03
C ALA A 334 3.59 5.37 -26.14
N LYS A 335 4.11 5.60 -27.35
CA LYS A 335 5.51 6.00 -27.57
C LYS A 335 5.90 7.28 -26.81
N PRO A 336 5.17 8.41 -26.94
CA PRO A 336 5.53 9.64 -26.22
C PRO A 336 5.44 9.51 -24.69
N LEU A 337 4.51 8.68 -24.19
CA LEU A 337 4.43 8.39 -22.76
C LEU A 337 5.62 7.56 -22.31
N LEU A 338 6.00 6.55 -23.10
CA LEU A 338 7.14 5.68 -22.79
C LEU A 338 8.45 6.47 -22.78
N ASP A 339 8.68 7.31 -23.78
CA ASP A 339 9.86 8.19 -23.85
C ASP A 339 9.94 9.10 -22.61
N LYS A 340 8.80 9.70 -22.21
CA LYS A 340 8.70 10.53 -21.01
C LYS A 340 8.99 9.72 -19.74
N ALA A 341 8.48 8.48 -19.65
CA ALA A 341 8.73 7.62 -18.50
C ALA A 341 10.22 7.28 -18.38
N ILE A 342 10.86 6.90 -19.48
CA ILE A 342 12.31 6.61 -19.54
C ILE A 342 13.11 7.85 -19.14
N GLU A 343 12.79 9.04 -19.67
CA GLU A 343 13.47 10.29 -19.30
C GLU A 343 13.43 10.54 -17.78
N ILE A 344 12.24 10.39 -17.17
CA ILE A 344 12.05 10.59 -15.74
C ILE A 344 12.81 9.53 -14.91
N LEU A 345 12.74 8.26 -15.31
CA LEU A 345 13.36 7.14 -14.60
C LEU A 345 14.89 7.15 -14.72
N VAL A 346 15.45 7.52 -15.87
CA VAL A 346 16.89 7.74 -16.04
C VAL A 346 17.38 8.88 -15.15
N LYS A 347 16.60 9.95 -15.01
CA LYS A 347 16.91 11.03 -14.07
C LYS A 347 16.89 10.52 -12.62
N ALA A 348 15.93 9.68 -12.24
CA ALA A 348 15.86 9.07 -10.92
C ALA A 348 17.07 8.16 -10.64
N GLU A 349 17.40 7.26 -11.59
CA GLU A 349 18.57 6.38 -11.52
C GLU A 349 19.87 7.18 -11.34
N GLY A 350 20.05 8.27 -12.11
CA GLY A 350 21.24 9.13 -12.02
C GLY A 350 21.38 9.91 -10.70
N MET A 351 20.37 9.89 -9.83
CA MET A 351 20.39 10.50 -8.50
C MET A 351 20.69 9.50 -7.37
N GLN A 352 20.63 8.21 -7.67
CA GLN A 352 20.86 7.14 -6.71
C GLN A 352 22.36 6.77 -6.64
N ASP A 353 22.72 5.92 -5.68
CA ASP A 353 24.08 5.39 -5.58
C ASP A 353 24.35 4.33 -6.66
N GLU A 354 25.54 3.73 -6.64
CA GLU A 354 25.93 2.72 -7.63
C GLU A 354 25.03 1.47 -7.59
N GLU A 355 24.39 1.19 -6.46
CA GLU A 355 23.46 0.06 -6.31
C GLU A 355 22.11 0.39 -6.96
N GLY A 356 21.64 1.64 -6.80
CA GLY A 356 20.35 2.10 -7.32
C GLY A 356 19.18 1.71 -6.42
N ASP A 357 17.97 2.09 -6.79
CA ASP A 357 16.74 1.58 -6.17
C ASP A 357 16.12 0.47 -7.01
N TYR A 358 15.70 -0.60 -6.33
CA TYR A 358 15.08 -1.77 -6.95
C TYR A 358 13.90 -1.39 -7.84
N LYS A 359 12.99 -0.53 -7.35
CA LYS A 359 11.76 -0.16 -8.05
C LYS A 359 12.08 0.72 -9.27
N THR A 360 13.04 1.63 -9.15
CA THR A 360 13.53 2.42 -10.28
C THR A 360 14.11 1.53 -11.39
N LEU A 361 15.00 0.60 -11.03
CA LEU A 361 15.67 -0.29 -11.97
C LEU A 361 14.69 -1.24 -12.65
N GLU A 362 13.79 -1.87 -11.89
CA GLU A 362 12.75 -2.76 -12.44
C GLU A 362 11.86 -2.01 -13.43
N THR A 363 11.33 -0.85 -13.04
CA THR A 363 10.43 -0.06 -13.89
C THR A 363 11.14 0.44 -15.14
N LEU A 364 12.38 0.91 -15.01
CA LEU A 364 13.17 1.40 -16.15
C LEU A 364 13.53 0.27 -17.11
N GLY A 365 13.90 -0.89 -16.59
CA GLY A 365 14.15 -2.09 -17.40
C GLY A 365 12.92 -2.54 -18.18
N GLN A 366 11.75 -2.58 -17.54
CA GLN A 366 10.47 -2.86 -18.21
C GLN A 366 10.13 -1.81 -19.27
N ALA A 367 10.43 -0.53 -19.02
CA ALA A 367 10.21 0.53 -19.99
C ALA A 367 11.10 0.37 -21.23
N TYR A 368 12.37 0.01 -21.06
CA TYR A 368 13.26 -0.28 -22.18
C TYR A 368 12.84 -1.51 -22.98
N LEU A 369 12.44 -2.60 -22.32
CA LEU A 369 11.93 -3.79 -22.99
C LEU A 369 10.67 -3.47 -23.81
N MET A 370 9.79 -2.63 -23.26
CA MET A 370 8.61 -2.17 -24.00
C MET A 370 9.00 -1.28 -25.20
N SER A 371 10.06 -0.48 -25.07
CA SER A 371 10.57 0.39 -26.13
C SER A 371 11.13 -0.42 -27.30
N SER A 372 11.82 -1.53 -27.02
CA SER A 372 12.36 -2.42 -28.05
C SER A 372 11.25 -3.08 -28.89
N VAL A 373 10.04 -3.21 -28.37
CA VAL A 373 8.86 -3.72 -29.11
C VAL A 373 8.20 -2.63 -29.95
N LEU A 374 8.29 -1.37 -29.52
CA LEU A 374 7.63 -0.25 -30.19
C LEU A 374 8.50 0.43 -31.24
N THR A 375 9.81 0.22 -31.24
CA THR A 375 10.73 0.86 -32.21
C THR A 375 11.00 -0.05 -33.41
N ASP A 376 11.16 0.54 -34.59
CA ASP A 376 11.40 -0.19 -35.85
C ASP A 376 12.89 -0.18 -36.27
N ASP A 377 13.72 0.58 -35.54
CA ASP A 377 15.15 0.73 -35.83
C ASP A 377 15.94 -0.37 -35.08
N GLU A 378 16.53 -1.31 -35.82
CA GLU A 378 17.25 -2.47 -35.27
C GLU A 378 18.36 -2.08 -34.29
N ASP A 379 19.09 -0.98 -34.53
CA ASP A 379 20.16 -0.54 -33.64
C ASP A 379 19.55 -0.07 -32.30
N LEU A 380 18.45 0.69 -32.35
CA LEU A 380 17.73 1.13 -31.15
C LEU A 380 17.02 -0.01 -30.41
N ILE A 381 16.55 -1.04 -31.13
CA ILE A 381 15.98 -2.26 -30.53
C ILE A 381 17.05 -2.94 -29.67
N MET A 382 18.24 -3.16 -30.24
CA MET A 382 19.34 -3.83 -29.53
C MET A 382 19.82 -3.01 -28.34
N GLU A 383 19.99 -1.69 -28.49
CA GLU A 383 20.37 -0.80 -27.38
C GLU A 383 19.35 -0.82 -26.25
N ALA A 384 18.05 -0.80 -26.57
CA ALA A 384 16.99 -0.88 -25.57
C ALA A 384 16.96 -2.25 -24.88
N TYR A 385 17.16 -3.34 -25.63
CA TYR A 385 17.18 -4.69 -25.07
C TYR A 385 18.35 -4.92 -24.12
N ASP A 386 19.55 -4.46 -24.49
CA ASP A 386 20.74 -4.51 -23.63
C ASP A 386 20.53 -3.68 -22.35
N ALA A 387 19.97 -2.47 -22.48
CA ALA A 387 19.66 -1.61 -21.36
C ALA A 387 18.61 -2.22 -20.41
N ALA A 388 17.60 -2.91 -20.96
CA ALA A 388 16.59 -3.63 -20.20
C ALA A 388 17.20 -4.78 -19.40
N THR A 389 18.03 -5.60 -20.06
CA THR A 389 18.68 -6.78 -19.46
C THR A 389 19.59 -6.36 -18.30
N GLU A 390 20.41 -5.32 -18.48
CA GLU A 390 21.29 -4.79 -17.43
C GLU A 390 20.50 -4.39 -16.17
N ARG A 391 19.41 -3.63 -16.33
CA ARG A 391 18.64 -3.07 -15.22
C ARG A 391 17.77 -4.10 -14.52
N LEU A 392 17.13 -4.99 -15.28
CA LEU A 392 16.31 -6.07 -14.71
C LEU A 392 17.17 -7.09 -13.95
N SER A 393 18.38 -7.38 -14.44
CA SER A 393 19.33 -8.24 -13.73
C SER A 393 19.79 -7.62 -12.41
N ARG A 394 20.13 -6.32 -12.41
CA ARG A 394 20.47 -5.59 -11.18
C ARG A 394 19.28 -5.51 -10.20
N ALA A 395 18.06 -5.28 -10.69
CA ALA A 395 16.87 -5.33 -9.85
C ALA A 395 16.67 -6.74 -9.23
N LEU A 396 16.93 -7.81 -9.99
CA LEU A 396 16.85 -9.18 -9.49
C LEU A 396 17.91 -9.48 -8.43
N GLU A 397 19.13 -8.94 -8.57
CA GLU A 397 20.18 -9.06 -7.54
C GLU A 397 19.75 -8.42 -6.21
N MET A 398 18.96 -7.34 -6.25
CA MET A 398 18.42 -6.67 -5.06
C MET A 398 17.22 -7.41 -4.45
N ASN A 399 16.44 -8.13 -5.26
CA ASN A 399 15.27 -8.90 -4.82
C ASN A 399 15.25 -10.29 -5.47
N PRO A 400 16.14 -11.21 -5.02
CA PRO A 400 16.33 -12.50 -5.67
C PRO A 400 15.14 -13.45 -5.49
N ASP A 401 14.17 -13.11 -4.65
CA ASP A 401 12.96 -13.90 -4.40
C ASP A 401 11.80 -13.53 -5.33
N ASN A 402 11.95 -12.48 -6.16
CA ASN A 402 10.95 -12.13 -7.16
C ASN A 402 10.97 -13.12 -8.33
N GLU A 403 10.12 -14.15 -8.25
CA GLU A 403 10.00 -15.21 -9.26
C GLU A 403 9.62 -14.66 -10.64
N SER A 404 8.70 -13.69 -10.72
CA SER A 404 8.29 -13.10 -11.99
C SER A 404 9.45 -12.38 -12.67
N LEU A 405 10.26 -11.64 -11.91
CA LEU A 405 11.43 -10.96 -12.44
C LEU A 405 12.53 -11.95 -12.85
N ARG A 406 12.72 -13.01 -12.05
CA ARG A 406 13.66 -14.09 -12.39
C ARG A 406 13.32 -14.73 -13.74
N GLN A 407 12.07 -15.15 -13.91
CA GLN A 407 11.58 -15.75 -15.17
C GLN A 407 11.78 -14.78 -16.35
N GLN A 408 11.53 -13.48 -16.14
CA GLN A 408 11.73 -12.47 -17.17
C GLN A 408 13.21 -12.34 -17.57
N VAL A 409 14.13 -12.30 -16.61
CA VAL A 409 15.58 -12.23 -16.86
C VAL A 409 16.09 -13.50 -17.54
N GLU A 410 15.70 -14.68 -17.06
CA GLU A 410 16.07 -15.97 -17.68
C GLU A 410 15.60 -16.08 -19.14
N ALA A 411 14.37 -15.60 -19.43
CA ALA A 411 13.86 -15.55 -20.80
C ALA A 411 14.65 -14.59 -21.70
N MET A 412 15.22 -13.52 -21.15
CA MET A 412 16.02 -12.55 -21.91
C MET A 412 17.48 -13.00 -22.13
N GLU A 413 18.08 -13.68 -21.15
CA GLU A 413 19.45 -14.18 -21.26
C GLU A 413 19.57 -15.42 -22.16
N GLY A 414 18.44 -15.90 -22.71
CA GLY A 414 18.40 -17.05 -23.59
C GLY A 414 18.52 -18.36 -22.81
N GLY A 415 17.62 -18.54 -21.83
CA GLY A 415 17.48 -19.76 -21.04
C GLY A 415 17.84 -21.00 -21.84
N ASP A 416 18.81 -21.75 -21.32
CA ASP A 416 19.34 -22.99 -21.89
C ASP A 416 18.16 -23.88 -22.34
N ASP A 417 17.94 -23.99 -23.66
CA ASP A 417 16.93 -24.83 -24.32
C ASP A 417 17.25 -26.32 -24.09
N GLY A 418 17.26 -26.71 -22.82
CA GLY A 418 17.71 -27.99 -22.30
C GLY A 418 16.60 -28.86 -21.72
N GLU A 419 15.34 -28.46 -21.76
CA GLU A 419 14.20 -29.31 -21.37
C GLU A 419 13.02 -29.15 -22.34
N ASP A 420 12.97 -30.08 -23.31
CA ASP A 420 11.81 -30.79 -23.84
C ASP A 420 10.42 -30.32 -23.35
N TYR A 421 9.96 -29.16 -23.84
CA TYR A 421 8.53 -28.86 -23.85
C TYR A 421 7.90 -29.58 -25.03
N GLY A 422 7.21 -30.66 -24.71
CA GLY A 422 6.51 -31.53 -25.65
C GLY A 422 5.60 -30.76 -26.61
N GLU A 423 5.81 -31.04 -27.90
CA GLU A 423 4.76 -31.25 -28.89
C GLU A 423 3.72 -30.12 -29.02
N PHE A 424 4.16 -28.99 -29.58
CA PHE A 424 3.29 -28.15 -30.41
C PHE A 424 2.90 -28.94 -31.66
N SER A 425 1.86 -29.76 -31.57
CA SER A 425 1.27 -30.42 -32.74
C SER A 425 0.55 -29.38 -33.58
N GLY A 426 1.22 -28.91 -34.63
CA GLY A 426 0.56 -28.31 -35.79
C GLY A 426 -0.32 -29.37 -36.44
N ASP A 427 -1.64 -29.21 -36.30
CA ASP A 427 -2.61 -29.93 -37.13
C ASP A 427 -2.93 -29.05 -38.35
N GLU A 428 -2.10 -29.19 -39.38
CA GLU A 428 -2.45 -28.85 -40.75
C GLU A 428 -3.41 -29.92 -41.28
N GLY A 429 -4.71 -29.70 -41.08
CA GLY A 429 -5.77 -30.49 -41.71
C GLY A 429 -6.05 -30.01 -43.14
N GLU A 430 -5.27 -30.49 -44.10
CA GLU A 430 -5.67 -30.57 -45.51
C GLU A 430 -6.82 -31.58 -45.71
N ASN A 431 -7.57 -31.39 -46.81
CA ASN A 431 -8.67 -32.18 -47.40
C ASN A 431 -10.07 -31.59 -47.13
N ASP A 432 -10.99 -31.49 -48.09
CA ASP A 432 -11.11 -32.16 -49.39
C ASP A 432 -12.03 -31.35 -50.30
N GLU A 433 -11.75 -31.42 -51.61
CA GLU A 433 -12.60 -30.90 -52.68
C GLU A 433 -13.88 -31.74 -52.78
N GLY A 434 -15.01 -31.10 -53.13
CA GLY A 434 -16.27 -31.79 -53.34
C GLY A 434 -17.35 -30.89 -53.93
N ASP A 435 -17.27 -30.68 -55.24
CA ASP A 435 -18.33 -30.17 -56.12
C ASP A 435 -19.70 -30.85 -55.91
N GLU A 436 -20.79 -30.09 -56.07
CA GLU A 436 -22.01 -30.39 -56.83
C GLU A 436 -23.08 -29.32 -56.46
N ASP A 437 -23.31 -28.31 -57.28
CA ASP A 437 -24.17 -28.27 -58.49
C ASP A 437 -25.66 -28.04 -58.18
N GLY A 438 -26.23 -27.06 -58.89
CA GLY A 438 -27.66 -27.01 -59.24
C GLY A 438 -28.58 -26.11 -58.40
N GLY A 439 -29.07 -25.03 -59.00
CA GLY A 439 -30.37 -24.46 -58.61
C GLY A 439 -30.56 -22.98 -58.95
N GLU A 440 -31.02 -22.73 -60.17
CA GLU A 440 -31.45 -21.45 -60.76
C GLU A 440 -32.72 -20.85 -60.11
N ASP A 441 -33.10 -19.68 -60.64
CA ASP A 441 -34.38 -18.94 -60.58
C ASP A 441 -34.38 -17.74 -59.61
N GLU A 442 -34.12 -16.51 -60.08
CA GLU A 442 -34.93 -15.59 -60.92
C GLU A 442 -36.09 -14.88 -60.18
N ASP A 443 -36.11 -13.56 -60.41
CA ASP A 443 -37.23 -12.61 -60.41
C ASP A 443 -37.77 -12.06 -59.06
N GLU A 444 -37.52 -10.78 -58.79
CA GLU A 444 -38.36 -9.60 -59.12
C GLU A 444 -39.65 -9.54 -58.28
N ASP A 445 -39.73 -8.57 -57.35
CA ASP A 445 -40.66 -7.44 -57.53
C ASP A 445 -40.58 -6.43 -56.36
N ASP A 446 -40.27 -5.19 -56.72
CA ASP A 446 -40.58 -3.96 -56.02
C ASP A 446 -42.08 -3.61 -56.25
N ALA A 447 -42.88 -3.47 -55.18
CA ALA A 447 -43.98 -2.48 -55.01
C ALA A 447 -44.76 -2.67 -53.71
#